data_AF-A0AAJ2LNR2-F1
#
_entry.id   AF-A0AAJ2LNR2-F1
#
_cell.length_a   1.000
_cell.length_b   1.000
_cell.length_c   1.000
_cell.angle_alpha   90.00
_cell.angle_beta   90.00
_cell.angle_gamma   90.00
#
_symmetry.space_group_name_H-M   'P 1'
#
loop_
_entity.id
_entity.type
_entity.pdbx_description
1 polymer ?
#
loop_
_entity_poly.entity_id
_entity_poly.type
_entity_poly.pdbx_seq_one_letter_code
_entity_poly.pdbx_strand_id
1 'polypeptide(L)'
;PGFSTTGDTQGEYGLLPLLWGTLMVSIIAMLVAVPVGLMAAIYMAEYATPRVRSIAKPMLETLAGIPTIVYGVFAIMFVGPMLSAFGNLIGIHINATSALTAGLVVGIMIIPFVSSLSDDIIIQVPRAMRDGSLGLGATKSETIKQVVLPAALPGIMGAFLLAISRAIGETMIVVLAAGNSPVLHANPVEAVS
;
A
#
# COMPACT_ATOMS: atom_id res chain seq x y z
N PRO A 1 -32.94 12.14 1.17
CA PRO A 1 -31.67 11.50 1.57
C PRO A 1 -31.54 11.49 3.09
N GLY A 2 -32.07 10.43 3.73
CA GLY A 2 -31.89 10.19 5.16
C GLY A 2 -30.55 9.51 5.40
N PHE A 3 -29.76 10.01 6.34
CA PHE A 3 -28.59 9.32 6.85
C PHE A 3 -28.99 8.61 8.15
N SER A 4 -29.20 7.29 8.10
CA SER A 4 -29.38 6.46 9.29
C SER A 4 -28.04 5.84 9.71
N THR A 5 -27.77 5.86 11.02
CA THR A 5 -26.53 5.32 11.62
C THR A 5 -26.64 3.86 12.04
N THR A 6 -27.81 3.25 11.86
CA THR A 6 -28.10 1.88 12.29
C THR A 6 -28.90 1.23 11.17
N GLY A 7 -28.26 0.34 10.42
CA GLY A 7 -28.89 -0.32 9.28
C GLY A 7 -29.90 -1.36 9.75
N ASP A 8 -31.18 -1.10 9.49
CA ASP A 8 -32.16 -2.19 9.35
C ASP A 8 -33.16 -1.86 8.23
N THR A 9 -33.28 -2.80 7.29
CA THR A 9 -34.23 -2.87 6.17
C THR A 9 -34.13 -1.84 5.03
N GLN A 10 -33.76 -2.36 3.85
CA GLN A 10 -34.08 -1.89 2.49
C GLN A 10 -33.75 -0.42 2.13
N GLY A 11 -32.58 -0.24 1.53
CA GLY A 11 -32.41 0.79 0.49
C GLY A 11 -31.92 2.18 0.90
N GLU A 12 -31.25 2.34 2.05
CA GLU A 12 -30.57 3.60 2.38
C GLU A 12 -29.05 3.40 2.53
N TYR A 13 -28.30 4.15 1.72
CA TYR A 13 -26.84 4.18 1.72
C TYR A 13 -26.30 4.70 3.05
N GLY A 14 -25.96 3.79 3.97
CA GLY A 14 -25.30 4.14 5.22
C GLY A 14 -23.86 4.62 4.96
N LEU A 15 -23.51 5.80 5.47
CA LEU A 15 -22.14 6.33 5.45
C LEU A 15 -21.16 5.40 6.18
N LEU A 16 -21.63 4.71 7.22
CA LEU A 16 -20.83 3.81 8.06
C LEU A 16 -20.24 2.61 7.29
N PRO A 17 -21.00 1.80 6.53
CA PRO A 17 -20.41 0.72 5.75
C PRO A 17 -19.42 1.18 4.67
N LEU A 18 -19.62 2.34 4.06
CA LEU A 18 -18.69 2.90 3.08
C LEU A 18 -17.36 3.31 3.72
N LEU A 19 -17.43 3.96 4.89
CA LEU A 19 -16.24 4.28 5.68
C LEU A 19 -15.54 3.01 6.17
N TRP A 20 -16.29 1.99 6.56
CA TRP A 20 -15.71 0.73 7.00
C TRP A 20 -14.98 0.00 5.87
N GLY A 21 -15.60 -0.12 4.69
CA GLY A 21 -14.98 -0.74 3.52
C GLY A 21 -13.70 -0.02 3.10
N THR A 22 -13.71 1.31 3.06
CA THR A 22 -12.51 2.11 2.72
C THR A 22 -11.39 1.97 3.76
N LEU A 23 -11.72 1.97 5.05
CA LEU A 23 -10.74 1.70 6.12
C LEU A 23 -10.11 0.32 5.98
N MET A 24 -10.94 -0.69 5.74
CA MET A 24 -10.51 -2.07 5.64
C MET A 24 -9.59 -2.30 4.43
N VAL A 25 -9.95 -1.76 3.27
CA VAL A 25 -9.08 -1.73 2.07
C VAL A 25 -7.78 -1.01 2.38
N SER A 26 -7.83 0.16 3.03
CA SER A 26 -6.64 0.96 3.34
C SER A 26 -5.70 0.24 4.29
N ILE A 27 -6.22 -0.44 5.31
CA ILE A 27 -5.42 -1.25 6.24
C ILE A 27 -4.71 -2.38 5.49
N ILE A 28 -5.44 -3.13 4.66
CA ILE A 28 -4.86 -4.22 3.86
C ILE A 28 -3.79 -3.68 2.90
N ALA A 29 -4.06 -2.55 2.25
CA ALA A 29 -3.12 -1.90 1.36
C ALA A 29 -1.82 -1.52 2.09
N MET A 30 -1.90 -0.92 3.27
CA MET A 30 -0.72 -0.52 4.05
C MET A 30 0.07 -1.72 4.58
N LEU A 31 -0.60 -2.80 4.97
CA LEU A 31 0.07 -4.04 5.39
C LEU A 31 0.95 -4.64 4.28
N VAL A 32 0.62 -4.38 3.01
CA VAL A 32 1.43 -4.82 1.86
C VAL A 32 2.43 -3.74 1.44
N ALA A 33 1.96 -2.50 1.27
CA ALA A 33 2.76 -1.43 0.69
C ALA A 33 3.90 -0.97 1.60
N VAL A 34 3.66 -0.87 2.91
CA VAL A 34 4.68 -0.40 3.87
C VAL A 34 5.89 -1.32 3.93
N PRO A 35 5.75 -2.63 4.22
CA PRO A 35 6.93 -3.49 4.34
C PRO A 35 7.65 -3.62 3.00
N VAL A 36 6.93 -3.85 1.89
CA VAL A 36 7.54 -4.05 0.58
C VAL A 36 8.19 -2.75 0.07
N GLY A 37 7.48 -1.62 0.19
CA GLY A 37 7.97 -0.31 -0.23
C GLY A 37 9.17 0.15 0.61
N LEU A 38 9.14 -0.03 1.93
CA LEU A 38 10.25 0.35 2.80
C LEU A 38 11.49 -0.53 2.55
N MET A 39 11.31 -1.84 2.37
CA MET A 39 12.44 -2.72 2.05
C MET A 39 13.06 -2.37 0.69
N ALA A 40 12.23 -2.07 -0.31
CA ALA A 40 12.69 -1.59 -1.61
C ALA A 40 13.44 -0.25 -1.49
N ALA A 41 12.94 0.69 -0.69
CA ALA A 41 13.61 1.97 -0.42
C ALA A 41 14.98 1.79 0.23
N ILE A 42 15.08 0.95 1.27
CA ILE A 42 16.35 0.66 1.95
C ILE A 42 17.36 0.02 1.00
N TYR A 43 16.90 -0.93 0.17
CA TYR A 43 17.76 -1.55 -0.83
C TYR A 43 18.25 -0.52 -1.84
N MET A 44 17.36 0.31 -2.38
CA MET A 44 17.68 1.33 -3.38
C MET A 44 18.62 2.42 -2.84
N ALA A 45 18.41 2.86 -1.61
CA ALA A 45 19.17 3.95 -1.01
C ALA A 45 20.58 3.52 -0.58
N GLU A 46 20.71 2.31 -0.03
CA GLU A 46 21.94 1.92 0.67
C GLU A 46 22.69 0.76 -0.02
N TYR A 47 22.01 -0.15 -0.72
CA TYR A 47 22.63 -1.35 -1.29
C TYR A 47 22.73 -1.34 -2.82
N ALA A 48 21.85 -0.61 -3.51
CA ALA A 48 21.80 -0.62 -4.97
C ALA A 48 23.04 0.05 -5.59
N THR A 49 23.55 -0.57 -6.65
CA THR A 49 24.62 0.03 -7.45
C THR A 49 24.06 1.16 -8.33
N PRO A 50 24.89 2.10 -8.81
CA PRO A 50 24.44 3.20 -9.66
C PRO A 50 23.67 2.73 -10.92
N ARG A 51 24.06 1.58 -11.49
CA ARG A 51 23.36 0.98 -12.64
C ARG A 51 21.94 0.53 -12.28
N VAL A 52 21.78 -0.21 -11.19
CA VAL A 52 20.46 -0.65 -10.72
C VAL A 52 19.57 0.56 -10.46
N ARG A 53 20.12 1.59 -9.81
CA ARG A 53 19.38 2.81 -9.50
C ARG A 53 18.91 3.58 -10.74
N SER A 54 19.78 3.68 -11.75
CA SER A 54 19.45 4.37 -13.01
C SER A 54 18.29 3.73 -13.79
N ILE A 55 17.94 2.47 -13.49
CA ILE A 55 16.84 1.75 -14.14
C ILE A 55 15.64 1.69 -13.21
N ALA A 56 15.85 1.24 -11.97
CA ALA A 56 14.77 0.99 -11.03
C ALA A 56 14.04 2.27 -10.59
N LYS A 57 14.73 3.40 -10.38
CA LYS A 57 14.07 4.65 -9.95
C LYS A 57 13.12 5.19 -11.03
N PRO A 58 13.52 5.34 -12.30
CA PRO A 58 12.59 5.69 -13.38
C PRO A 58 11.44 4.68 -13.56
N MET A 59 11.71 3.38 -13.38
CA MET A 59 10.65 2.36 -13.41
C MET A 59 9.61 2.56 -12.30
N LEU A 60 10.04 2.85 -11.07
CA LEU A 60 9.11 3.13 -9.97
C LEU A 60 8.28 4.40 -10.24
N GLU A 61 8.90 5.44 -10.80
CA GLU A 61 8.22 6.69 -11.15
C GLU A 61 7.22 6.52 -12.29
N THR A 62 7.57 5.73 -13.31
CA THR A 62 6.64 5.41 -14.41
C THR A 62 5.48 4.53 -13.95
N LEU A 63 5.71 3.56 -13.05
CA LEU A 63 4.64 2.78 -12.42
C LEU A 63 3.70 3.68 -11.60
N ALA A 64 4.23 4.69 -10.91
CA ALA A 64 3.41 5.65 -10.17
C ALA A 64 2.55 6.57 -11.07
N GLY A 65 2.90 6.68 -12.36
CA GLY A 65 2.16 7.42 -13.37
C GLY A 65 1.02 6.65 -14.05
N ILE A 66 0.86 5.35 -13.76
CA ILE A 66 -0.23 4.55 -14.32
C ILE A 66 -1.58 5.07 -13.77
N PRO A 67 -2.59 5.31 -14.64
CA PRO A 67 -3.89 5.76 -14.19
C PRO A 67 -4.55 4.77 -13.21
N THR A 68 -5.11 5.29 -12.11
CA THR A 68 -5.71 4.48 -11.03
C THR A 68 -6.87 3.60 -11.52
N ILE A 69 -7.61 4.04 -12.54
CA ILE A 69 -8.67 3.25 -13.19
C ILE A 69 -8.16 1.92 -13.75
N VAL A 70 -6.94 1.90 -14.30
CA VAL A 70 -6.36 0.71 -14.92
C VAL A 70 -6.14 -0.36 -13.85
N TYR A 71 -5.70 0.03 -12.67
CA TYR A 71 -5.59 -0.86 -11.52
C TYR A 71 -6.94 -1.39 -11.06
N GLY A 72 -7.98 -0.55 -11.04
CA GLY A 72 -9.35 -0.97 -10.69
C GLY A 72 -9.90 -2.04 -11.64
N VAL A 73 -9.73 -1.87 -12.95
CA VAL A 73 -10.15 -2.87 -13.94
C VAL A 73 -9.29 -4.13 -13.84
N PHE A 74 -7.98 -3.99 -13.65
CA PHE A 74 -7.07 -5.12 -13.44
C PHE A 74 -7.45 -5.95 -12.20
N ALA A 75 -7.91 -5.28 -11.14
CA ALA A 75 -8.36 -5.94 -9.91
C ALA A 75 -9.48 -6.94 -10.19
N ILE A 76 -10.51 -6.55 -10.95
CA ILE A 76 -11.68 -7.40 -11.19
C ILE A 76 -11.41 -8.44 -12.27
N MET A 77 -10.65 -8.06 -13.31
CA MET A 77 -10.46 -8.92 -14.48
C MET A 77 -9.40 -10.00 -14.26
N PHE A 78 -8.37 -9.71 -13.47
CA PHE A 78 -7.25 -10.63 -13.25
C PHE A 78 -7.10 -11.02 -11.78
N VAL A 79 -6.97 -10.05 -10.88
CA VAL A 79 -6.58 -10.33 -9.49
C VAL A 79 -7.69 -11.06 -8.72
N GLY A 80 -8.94 -10.60 -8.85
CA GLY A 80 -10.11 -11.19 -8.18
C GLY A 80 -10.33 -12.66 -8.54
N PRO A 81 -10.39 -13.02 -9.84
CA PRO A 81 -10.47 -14.42 -10.26
C PRO A 81 -9.28 -15.25 -9.78
N MET A 82 -8.06 -14.70 -9.83
CA MET A 82 -6.86 -15.39 -9.37
C MET A 82 -6.90 -15.66 -7.86
N LEU A 83 -7.32 -14.67 -7.06
CA LEU A 83 -7.51 -14.81 -5.62
C LEU A 83 -8.62 -15.79 -5.27
N SER A 84 -9.74 -15.75 -5.99
CA SER A 84 -10.84 -16.69 -5.79
C SER A 84 -10.41 -18.13 -6.07
N ALA A 85 -9.66 -18.36 -7.16
CA ALA A 85 -9.10 -19.68 -7.47
C ALA A 85 -8.10 -20.15 -6.41
N PHE A 86 -7.20 -19.26 -5.96
CA PHE A 86 -6.25 -19.57 -4.90
C PHE A 86 -6.96 -19.86 -3.56
N GLY A 87 -7.97 -19.07 -3.21
CA GLY A 87 -8.82 -19.27 -2.05
C GLY A 87 -9.47 -20.65 -2.07
N ASN A 88 -10.09 -21.03 -3.18
CA ASN A 88 -10.72 -22.34 -3.31
C ASN A 88 -9.73 -23.51 -3.15
N LEU A 89 -8.47 -23.33 -3.56
CA LEU A 89 -7.40 -24.32 -3.36
C LEU A 89 -7.05 -24.53 -1.89
N ILE A 90 -7.09 -23.46 -1.08
CA ILE A 90 -6.80 -23.49 0.36
C ILE A 90 -8.07 -23.66 1.23
N GLY A 91 -9.23 -23.89 0.61
CA GLY A 91 -10.52 -24.07 1.28
C GLY A 91 -11.18 -22.80 1.80
N ILE A 92 -10.78 -21.62 1.30
CA ILE A 92 -11.32 -20.30 1.68
C ILE A 92 -12.03 -19.67 0.48
N HIS A 93 -13.33 -19.45 0.58
CA HIS A 93 -14.10 -18.84 -0.53
C HIS A 93 -13.90 -17.33 -0.59
N ILE A 94 -12.92 -16.86 -1.37
CA ILE A 94 -12.67 -15.44 -1.61
C ILE A 94 -13.53 -14.94 -2.76
N ASN A 95 -14.35 -13.91 -2.51
CA ASN A 95 -15.07 -13.23 -3.57
C ASN A 95 -14.12 -12.36 -4.39
N ALA A 96 -14.30 -12.37 -5.72
CA ALA A 96 -13.51 -11.55 -6.63
C ALA A 96 -13.69 -10.03 -6.37
N THR A 97 -14.81 -9.64 -5.76
CA THR A 97 -15.11 -8.25 -5.35
C THR A 97 -14.91 -7.99 -3.86
N SER A 98 -14.00 -8.73 -3.21
CA SER A 98 -13.72 -8.59 -1.78
C SER A 98 -12.85 -7.36 -1.46
N ALA A 99 -12.96 -6.85 -0.23
CA ALA A 99 -12.05 -5.82 0.27
C ALA A 99 -10.58 -6.28 0.29
N LEU A 100 -10.33 -7.59 0.40
CA LEU A 100 -8.99 -8.16 0.25
C LEU A 100 -8.44 -7.93 -1.16
N THR A 101 -9.24 -8.21 -2.20
CA THR A 101 -8.82 -8.03 -3.59
C THR A 101 -8.53 -6.55 -3.88
N ALA A 102 -9.45 -5.66 -3.49
CA ALA A 102 -9.26 -4.22 -3.64
C ALA A 102 -8.04 -3.72 -2.86
N GLY A 103 -7.90 -4.14 -1.59
CA GLY A 103 -6.78 -3.75 -0.71
C GLY A 103 -5.42 -4.19 -1.23
N LEU A 104 -5.32 -5.41 -1.77
CA LEU A 104 -4.06 -5.89 -2.37
C LEU A 104 -3.66 -5.05 -3.58
N VAL A 105 -4.59 -4.74 -4.48
CA VAL A 105 -4.29 -3.97 -5.68
C VAL A 105 -3.92 -2.52 -5.34
N VAL A 106 -4.67 -1.89 -4.42
CA VAL A 106 -4.32 -0.56 -3.88
C VAL A 106 -2.92 -0.62 -3.23
N GLY A 107 -2.64 -1.67 -2.45
CA GLY A 107 -1.32 -1.89 -1.86
C GLY A 107 -0.21 -1.94 -2.90
N ILE A 108 -0.36 -2.77 -3.94
CA ILE A 108 0.63 -2.91 -5.03
C ILE A 108 0.90 -1.57 -5.71
N MET A 109 -0.14 -0.78 -5.98
CA MET A 109 -0.01 0.53 -6.59
C MET A 109 0.69 1.55 -5.67
N ILE A 110 0.52 1.44 -4.34
CA ILE A 110 1.15 2.34 -3.37
C ILE A 110 2.64 1.98 -3.12
N ILE A 111 3.07 0.74 -3.40
CA ILE A 111 4.49 0.32 -3.27
C ILE A 111 5.47 1.30 -3.92
N PRO A 112 5.37 1.67 -5.23
CA PRO A 112 6.31 2.58 -5.86
C PRO A 112 6.31 3.97 -5.21
N PHE A 113 5.16 4.42 -4.70
CA PHE A 113 5.04 5.69 -4.00
C PHE A 113 5.80 5.66 -2.65
N VAL A 114 5.54 4.66 -1.81
CA VAL A 114 6.23 4.49 -0.52
C VAL A 114 7.72 4.26 -0.71
N SER A 115 8.09 3.43 -1.69
CA SER A 115 9.49 3.14 -2.00
C SER A 115 10.24 4.37 -2.48
N SER A 116 9.65 5.17 -3.37
CA SER A 116 10.33 6.33 -3.93
C SER A 116 10.54 7.43 -2.88
N LEU A 117 9.49 7.75 -2.12
CA LEU A 117 9.59 8.77 -1.06
C LEU A 117 10.55 8.36 0.05
N SER A 118 10.45 7.12 0.52
CA SER A 118 11.34 6.63 1.58
C SER A 118 12.80 6.58 1.13
N ASP A 119 13.07 6.21 -0.14
CA ASP A 119 14.42 6.26 -0.73
C ASP A 119 14.98 7.69 -0.71
N ASP A 120 14.19 8.68 -1.14
CA ASP A 120 14.61 10.09 -1.13
C ASP A 120 14.93 10.58 0.29
N ILE A 121 14.12 10.19 1.28
CA ILE A 121 14.34 10.54 2.69
C ILE A 121 15.61 9.89 3.24
N ILE A 122 15.85 8.60 2.96
CA ILE A 122 17.03 7.88 3.44
C ILE A 122 18.30 8.52 2.87
N ILE A 123 18.30 8.90 1.60
CA ILE A 123 19.46 9.52 0.93
C ILE A 123 19.73 10.94 1.45
N GLN A 124 18.71 11.66 1.90
CA GLN A 124 18.85 13.00 2.48
C GLN A 124 19.61 13.00 3.82
N VAL A 125 19.72 11.86 4.50
CA VAL A 125 20.57 11.72 5.69
C VAL A 125 22.01 12.18 5.34
N PRO A 126 22.63 13.10 6.10
CA PRO A 126 23.99 13.57 5.84
C PRO A 126 25.04 12.45 5.75
N ARG A 127 25.98 12.57 4.79
CA ARG A 127 27.11 11.63 4.65
C ARG A 127 28.02 11.61 5.88
N ALA A 128 28.21 12.75 6.54
CA ALA A 128 29.01 12.85 7.76
C ALA A 128 28.55 11.88 8.87
N MET A 129 27.24 11.61 8.98
CA MET A 129 26.74 10.62 9.94
C MET A 129 27.11 9.18 9.55
N ARG A 130 27.11 8.86 8.25
CA ARG A 130 27.53 7.56 7.74
C ARG A 130 29.03 7.36 7.93
N ASP A 131 29.83 8.33 7.52
CA ASP A 131 31.28 8.29 7.62
C ASP A 131 31.74 8.26 9.08
N GLY A 132 31.05 8.98 9.97
CA GLY A 132 31.30 8.93 11.41
C GLY A 132 31.03 7.56 12.02
N SER A 133 29.94 6.89 11.62
CA SER A 133 29.64 5.52 12.06
C SER A 133 30.69 4.51 11.58
N LEU A 134 31.07 4.58 10.30
CA LEU A 134 32.10 3.72 9.72
C LEU A 134 33.48 3.98 10.36
N GLY A 135 33.80 5.24 10.70
CA GLY A 135 35.02 5.63 11.38
C GLY A 135 35.15 5.08 12.80
N LEU A 136 34.03 4.73 13.44
CA LEU A 136 33.99 4.02 14.73
C LEU A 136 34.10 2.49 14.58
N GLY A 137 34.31 1.99 13.37
CA GLY A 137 34.44 0.55 13.08
C GLY A 137 33.11 -0.18 12.86
N ALA A 138 31.99 0.54 12.72
CA ALA A 138 30.70 -0.08 12.42
C ALA A 138 30.68 -0.68 11.01
N THR A 139 29.96 -1.78 10.85
CA THR A 139 29.68 -2.36 9.53
C THR A 139 28.59 -1.56 8.82
N LYS A 140 28.54 -1.67 7.48
CA LYS A 140 27.51 -1.01 6.66
C LYS A 140 26.09 -1.32 7.15
N SER A 141 25.80 -2.57 7.52
CA SER A 141 24.47 -2.95 8.01
C SER A 141 24.17 -2.38 9.40
N GLU A 142 25.17 -2.20 10.26
CA GLU A 142 25.00 -1.52 11.55
C GLU A 142 24.77 -0.03 11.37
N THR A 143 25.55 0.64 10.51
CA THR A 143 25.34 2.05 10.17
C THR A 143 23.92 2.30 9.64
N ILE A 144 23.42 1.43 8.76
CA ILE A 144 22.06 1.56 8.23
C ILE A 144 21.02 1.40 9.34
N LYS A 145 21.14 0.36 10.17
CA LYS A 145 20.12 0.04 11.19
C LYS A 145 20.15 0.98 12.39
N GLN A 146 21.33 1.43 12.81
CA GLN A 146 21.51 2.16 14.07
C GLN A 146 21.66 3.67 13.88
N VAL A 147 22.01 4.14 12.67
CA VAL A 147 22.24 5.57 12.40
C VAL A 147 21.30 6.09 11.32
N VAL A 148 21.34 5.50 10.13
CA VAL A 148 20.60 6.02 8.98
C VAL A 148 19.09 5.86 9.15
N LEU A 149 18.61 4.64 9.47
CA LEU A 149 17.19 4.38 9.64
C LEU A 149 16.59 5.22 10.76
N PRO A 150 17.16 5.27 11.99
CA PRO A 150 16.64 6.12 13.05
C PRO A 150 16.63 7.61 12.70
N ALA A 151 17.64 8.10 11.98
CA ALA A 151 17.67 9.49 11.52
C ALA A 151 16.62 9.78 10.43
N ALA A 152 16.30 8.81 9.59
CA ALA A 152 15.30 8.91 8.53
C ALA A 152 13.86 8.67 9.02
N LEU A 153 13.67 8.06 10.21
CA LEU A 153 12.35 7.67 10.73
C LEU A 153 11.30 8.79 10.67
N PRO A 154 11.57 10.04 11.11
CA PRO A 154 10.55 11.09 11.06
C PRO A 154 10.04 11.37 9.64
N GLY A 155 10.95 11.35 8.65
CA GLY A 155 10.58 11.51 7.25
C GLY A 155 9.82 10.30 6.72
N ILE A 156 10.26 9.08 7.03
CA ILE A 156 9.60 7.84 6.60
C ILE A 156 8.17 7.77 7.16
N MET A 157 7.96 8.18 8.42
CA MET A 157 6.62 8.30 8.99
C MET A 157 5.76 9.31 8.23
N GLY A 158 6.33 10.43 7.77
CA GLY A 158 5.66 11.38 6.88
C GLY A 158 5.25 10.74 5.55
N ALA A 159 6.13 9.96 4.92
CA ALA A 159 5.81 9.22 3.69
C ALA A 159 4.69 8.20 3.92
N PHE A 160 4.64 7.54 5.09
CA PHE A 160 3.57 6.60 5.43
C PHE A 160 2.23 7.29 5.64
N LEU A 161 2.22 8.46 6.30
CA LEU A 161 1.00 9.26 6.45
C LEU A 161 0.45 9.67 5.08
N LEU A 162 1.32 10.11 4.16
CA LEU A 162 0.92 10.43 2.78
C LEU A 162 0.38 9.21 2.03
N ALA A 163 0.99 8.03 2.23
CA ALA A 163 0.52 6.79 1.63
C ALA A 163 -0.86 6.37 2.14
N ILE A 164 -1.13 6.54 3.44
CA ILE A 164 -2.45 6.31 4.04
C ILE A 164 -3.48 7.27 3.43
N SER A 165 -3.14 8.56 3.35
CA SER A 165 -4.03 9.57 2.73
C SER A 165 -4.34 9.21 1.27
N ARG A 166 -3.35 8.71 0.53
CA ARG A 166 -3.56 8.22 -0.83
C ARG A 166 -4.48 7.01 -0.85
N ALA A 167 -4.21 5.97 -0.05
CA ALA A 167 -5.01 4.75 0.01
C ALA A 167 -6.51 5.04 0.25
N ILE A 168 -6.80 5.93 1.19
CA ILE A 168 -8.18 6.37 1.48
C ILE A 168 -8.78 7.12 0.27
N GLY A 169 -7.96 7.86 -0.47
CA GLY A 169 -8.34 8.59 -1.68
C GLY A 169 -8.52 7.73 -2.93
N GLU A 170 -8.15 6.45 -2.93
CA GLU A 170 -8.28 5.52 -4.08
C GLU A 170 -9.71 5.01 -4.29
N THR A 171 -10.67 5.93 -4.20
CA THR A 171 -12.12 5.73 -4.29
C THR A 171 -12.56 5.00 -5.55
N MET A 172 -11.84 5.21 -6.66
CA MET A 172 -12.14 4.57 -7.94
C MET A 172 -11.89 3.07 -7.94
N ILE A 173 -10.78 2.61 -7.33
CA ILE A 173 -10.47 1.18 -7.23
C ILE A 173 -11.47 0.51 -6.30
N VAL A 174 -11.79 1.15 -5.16
CA VAL A 174 -12.75 0.61 -4.20
C VAL A 174 -14.13 0.44 -4.82
N VAL A 175 -14.65 1.46 -5.50
CA VAL A 175 -16.00 1.39 -6.09
C VAL A 175 -16.09 0.33 -7.19
N LEU A 176 -15.05 0.20 -8.01
CA LEU A 176 -15.04 -0.78 -9.09
C LEU A 176 -14.81 -2.20 -8.56
N ALA A 177 -13.78 -2.38 -7.77
CA ALA A 177 -13.33 -3.70 -7.34
C ALA A 177 -14.15 -4.24 -6.16
N ALA A 178 -14.57 -3.40 -5.20
CA ALA A 178 -15.35 -3.85 -4.05
C ALA A 178 -16.88 -3.75 -4.26
N GLY A 179 -17.34 -3.17 -5.38
CA GLY A 179 -18.76 -3.05 -5.75
C GLY A 179 -19.53 -1.95 -5.00
N ASN A 180 -20.76 -1.67 -5.45
CA ASN A 180 -21.56 -0.51 -5.02
C ASN A 180 -22.73 -0.84 -4.08
N SER A 181 -22.67 -1.98 -3.38
CA SER A 181 -23.75 -2.44 -2.50
C SER A 181 -23.23 -2.55 -1.05
N PRO A 182 -23.34 -1.49 -0.23
CA PRO A 182 -22.65 -1.42 1.05
C PRO A 182 -23.26 -2.40 2.06
N VAL A 183 -22.66 -3.58 2.22
CA VAL A 183 -22.99 -4.55 3.28
C VAL A 183 -21.90 -4.56 4.34
N LEU A 184 -22.28 -4.45 5.61
CA LEU A 184 -21.36 -4.48 6.74
C LEU A 184 -20.85 -5.90 6.98
N HIS A 185 -19.69 -6.24 6.42
CA HIS A 185 -18.97 -7.48 6.73
C HIS A 185 -17.68 -7.18 7.51
N ALA A 186 -17.44 -7.96 8.58
CA ALA A 186 -16.18 -7.92 9.33
C ALA A 186 -15.08 -8.78 8.67
N ASN A 187 -15.46 -9.65 7.73
CA ASN A 187 -14.57 -10.63 7.10
C ASN A 187 -14.00 -10.08 5.76
N PRO A 188 -12.67 -9.98 5.59
CA PRO A 188 -12.05 -9.46 4.36
C PRO A 188 -12.18 -10.35 3.13
N VAL A 189 -12.61 -11.58 3.33
CA VAL A 189 -12.80 -12.59 2.29
C VAL A 189 -14.19 -12.47 1.65
N GLU A 190 -15.15 -11.93 2.40
CA GLU A 190 -16.53 -11.74 1.95
C GLU A 190 -16.63 -10.52 1.02
N ALA A 191 -17.71 -10.48 0.23
CA ALA A 191 -17.95 -9.34 -0.62
C ALA A 191 -18.33 -8.14 0.25
N VAL A 192 -17.79 -6.97 -0.06
CA VAL A 192 -18.25 -5.69 0.51
C VAL A 192 -19.36 -5.08 -0.37
N SER A 193 -19.83 -5.88 -1.34
CA SER A 193 -20.98 -5.67 -2.23
C SER A 193 -22.12 -6.64 -1.90
#